data_AF-A0ABD5HWP7-F1
#
_entry.id   AF-A0ABD5HWP7-F1
#
_cell.length_a   1.000
_cell.length_b   1.000
_cell.length_c   1.000
_cell.angle_alpha   90.00
_cell.angle_beta   90.00
_cell.angle_gamma   90.00
#
_symmetry.space_group_name_H-M   'P 1'
#
loop_
_entity.id
_entity.type
_entity.pdbx_description
1 polymer ?
#
loop_
_entity_poly.entity_id
_entity_poly.type
_entity_poly.pdbx_seq_one_letter_code
_entity_poly.pdbx_strand_id
1 'polypeptide(L)'
;MREEEKFSNLSLKDKTIIISIIALFLIIVFAFIFFVYVGIFQITGIEYSSRNALLLFFLLITFLDSITFFIFSFFKALLYPLTQNMPNWISITLFSFIEITLDWFVIHTADDWIESVQMSNIAELCVVLFFFLLNKLLSDEKE
;
A
#
# COMPACT_ATOMS: atom_id res chain seq x y z
N MET A 1 -16.45 38.46 8.54
CA MET A 1 -16.75 37.25 7.75
C MET A 1 -15.88 37.33 6.51
N ARG A 2 -14.88 36.45 6.37
CA ARG A 2 -14.04 36.39 5.17
C ARG A 2 -14.77 35.44 4.21
N GLU A 3 -15.33 35.96 3.12
CA GLU A 3 -15.93 35.10 2.10
C GLU A 3 -14.83 34.19 1.55
N GLU A 4 -14.97 32.88 1.73
CA GLU A 4 -14.03 31.92 1.16
C GLU A 4 -14.23 31.90 -0.36
N GLU A 5 -13.25 32.41 -1.09
CA GLU A 5 -13.24 32.34 -2.55
C GLU A 5 -13.24 30.87 -2.98
N LYS A 6 -14.35 30.43 -3.59
CA LYS A 6 -14.45 29.08 -4.16
C LYS A 6 -13.45 28.92 -5.29
N PHE A 7 -12.80 27.76 -5.37
CA PHE A 7 -11.89 27.39 -6.47
C PHE A 7 -12.50 27.64 -7.86
N SER A 8 -13.81 27.48 -8.02
CA SER A 8 -14.52 27.77 -9.27
C SER A 8 -14.35 29.21 -9.77
N ASN A 9 -14.19 30.17 -8.85
CA ASN A 9 -14.18 31.61 -9.12
C ASN A 9 -12.77 32.16 -9.39
N LEU A 10 -11.73 31.33 -9.25
CA LEU A 10 -10.35 31.72 -9.50
C LEU A 10 -10.03 31.86 -10.99
N SER A 11 -9.06 32.73 -11.30
CA SER A 11 -8.53 32.89 -12.65
C SER A 11 -7.88 31.59 -13.14
N LEU A 12 -7.81 31.38 -14.46
CA LEU A 12 -7.18 30.17 -15.03
C LEU A 12 -5.72 30.03 -14.58
N LYS A 13 -4.99 31.13 -14.42
CA LYS A 13 -3.61 31.13 -13.94
C LYS A 13 -3.50 30.61 -12.51
N ASP A 14 -4.36 31.11 -11.62
CA ASP A 14 -4.37 30.71 -10.22
C ASP A 14 -4.78 29.24 -10.06
N LYS A 15 -5.76 28.77 -10.84
CA LYS A 15 -6.14 27.36 -10.90
C LYS A 15 -4.97 26.47 -11.34
N THR A 16 -4.25 26.86 -12.39
CA THR A 16 -3.08 26.10 -12.87
C THR A 16 -1.98 26.07 -11.81
N ILE A 17 -1.70 27.17 -11.12
CA ILE A 17 -0.71 27.22 -10.04
C ILE A 17 -1.10 26.27 -8.91
N ILE A 18 -2.35 26.30 -8.45
CA ILE A 18 -2.84 25.43 -7.38
C ILE A 18 -2.75 23.95 -7.79
N ILE A 19 -3.21 23.60 -8.99
CA ILE A 19 -3.12 22.22 -9.52
C ILE A 19 -1.65 21.78 -9.60
N SER A 20 -0.75 22.65 -10.06
CA SER A 20 0.68 22.35 -10.15
C SER A 20 1.31 22.11 -8.78
N ILE A 21 0.93 22.87 -7.75
CA ILE A 21 1.44 22.70 -6.38
C ILE A 21 0.96 21.35 -5.81
N ILE A 22 -0.33 21.03 -5.99
CA ILE A 22 -0.91 19.75 -5.54
C ILE A 22 -0.23 18.58 -6.27
N ALA A 23 -0.07 18.68 -7.59
CA ALA A 23 0.59 17.65 -8.39
C ALA A 23 2.05 17.45 -7.96
N LEU A 24 2.80 18.54 -7.73
CA LEU A 24 4.18 18.46 -7.23
C LEU A 24 4.25 17.80 -5.85
N PHE A 25 3.35 18.15 -4.94
CA PHE A 25 3.27 17.52 -3.62
C PHE A 25 3.00 16.01 -3.72
N LEU A 26 2.05 15.59 -4.57
CA LEU A 26 1.77 14.18 -4.81
C LEU A 26 2.98 13.42 -5.38
N ILE A 27 3.71 14.03 -6.32
CA ILE A 27 4.94 13.44 -6.89
C ILE A 27 6.00 13.25 -5.81
N ILE A 28 6.18 14.22 -4.90
CA ILE A 28 7.15 14.12 -3.80
C ILE A 28 6.78 12.97 -2.86
N VAL A 29 5.51 12.88 -2.45
CA VAL A 29 5.03 11.78 -1.58
C VAL A 29 5.23 10.43 -2.28
N PHE A 30 4.86 10.33 -3.54
CA PHE A 30 5.04 9.10 -4.33
C PHE A 30 6.51 8.70 -4.44
N ALA A 31 7.41 9.65 -4.73
CA ALA A 31 8.85 9.40 -4.81
C ALA A 31 9.42 8.95 -3.45
N PHE A 32 8.97 9.55 -2.35
CA PHE A 32 9.39 9.15 -1.00
C PHE A 32 9.01 7.69 -0.71
N ILE A 33 7.76 7.30 -0.98
CA ILE A 33 7.30 5.92 -0.80
C ILE A 33 8.13 4.96 -1.66
N PHE A 34 8.36 5.31 -2.93
CA PHE A 34 9.20 4.51 -3.83
C PHE A 34 10.61 4.29 -3.27
N PHE A 35 11.25 5.32 -2.71
CA PHE A 35 12.57 5.19 -2.09
C PHE A 35 12.59 4.29 -0.84
N VAL A 36 11.50 4.26 -0.07
CA VAL A 36 11.37 3.31 1.05
C VAL A 36 11.38 1.86 0.54
N TYR A 37 10.64 1.56 -0.54
CA TYR A 37 10.66 0.23 -1.16
C TYR A 37 12.05 -0.15 -1.69
N VAL A 38 12.74 0.78 -2.37
CA VAL A 38 14.13 0.55 -2.82
C VAL A 38 15.03 0.21 -1.64
N GLY A 39 14.92 0.93 -0.52
CA GLY A 39 15.69 0.66 0.69
C GLY A 39 15.41 -0.72 1.27
N ILE A 40 14.14 -1.12 1.32
CA ILE A 40 13.75 -2.46 1.79
C ILE A 40 14.36 -3.53 0.90
N PHE A 41 14.31 -3.37 -0.43
CA PHE A 41 14.85 -4.36 -1.38
C PHE A 41 16.36 -4.53 -1.23
N GLN A 42 17.07 -3.44 -0.97
CA GLN A 42 18.51 -3.48 -0.70
C GLN A 42 18.83 -4.21 0.62
N ILE A 43 18.02 -4.02 1.66
CA ILE A 43 18.22 -4.67 2.96
C ILE A 43 17.87 -6.16 2.89
N THR A 44 16.83 -6.54 2.15
CA THR A 44 16.38 -7.92 2.00
C THR A 44 17.17 -8.71 0.96
N GLY A 45 18.06 -8.05 0.21
CA GLY A 45 18.91 -8.69 -0.80
C GLY A 45 18.16 -9.11 -2.06
N ILE A 46 17.05 -8.44 -2.37
CA ILE A 46 16.26 -8.69 -3.59
C ILE A 46 17.06 -8.17 -4.80
N GLU A 47 17.32 -9.08 -5.76
CA GLU A 47 17.98 -8.72 -7.00
C GLU A 47 16.95 -8.24 -8.04
N TYR A 48 17.29 -7.15 -8.72
CA TYR A 48 16.48 -6.61 -9.81
C TYR A 48 17.37 -6.17 -10.97
N SER A 49 16.93 -6.44 -12.21
CA SER A 49 17.77 -6.24 -13.40
C SER A 49 17.92 -4.76 -13.81
N SER A 50 16.94 -3.91 -13.48
CA SER A 50 16.96 -2.50 -13.88
C SER A 50 16.09 -1.61 -12.98
N ARG A 51 16.37 -0.30 -13.00
CA ARG A 51 15.55 0.72 -12.31
C ARG A 51 14.11 0.78 -12.84
N ASN A 52 13.92 0.53 -14.13
CA ASN A 52 12.59 0.53 -14.75
C ASN A 52 11.77 -0.69 -14.29
N ALA A 53 12.41 -1.85 -14.12
CA ALA A 53 11.77 -3.03 -13.55
C ALA A 53 11.26 -2.75 -12.13
N LEU A 54 12.07 -2.09 -11.31
CA LEU A 54 11.67 -1.73 -9.94
C LEU A 54 10.49 -0.74 -9.93
N LEU A 55 10.48 0.24 -10.84
CA LEU A 55 9.34 1.17 -10.98
C LEU A 55 8.06 0.44 -11.41
N LEU A 56 8.15 -0.46 -12.39
CA LEU A 56 7.01 -1.27 -12.82
C LEU A 56 6.51 -2.18 -11.70
N PHE A 57 7.42 -2.78 -10.93
CA PHE A 57 7.10 -3.61 -9.77
C PHE A 57 6.37 -2.81 -8.70
N PHE A 58 6.86 -1.62 -8.38
CA PHE A 58 6.20 -0.73 -7.42
C PHE A 58 4.79 -0.32 -7.89
N LEU A 59 4.63 0.04 -9.17
CA LEU A 59 3.31 0.37 -9.74
C LEU A 59 2.36 -0.83 -9.70
N LEU A 60 2.85 -2.02 -10.04
CA LEU A 60 2.07 -3.24 -10.05
C LEU A 60 1.60 -3.62 -8.64
N ILE A 61 2.50 -3.63 -7.66
CA ILE A 61 2.13 -3.87 -6.25
C ILE A 61 1.11 -2.83 -5.78
N THR A 62 1.32 -1.54 -6.04
CA THR A 62 0.37 -0.48 -5.62
C THR A 62 -1.03 -0.71 -6.23
N PHE A 63 -1.08 -1.15 -7.49
CA PHE A 63 -2.34 -1.47 -8.16
C PHE A 63 -3.01 -2.71 -7.58
N LEU A 64 -2.25 -3.80 -7.39
CA LEU A 64 -2.75 -5.05 -6.81
C LEU A 64 -3.20 -4.87 -5.36
N ASP A 65 -2.45 -4.10 -4.57
CA ASP A 65 -2.77 -3.74 -3.18
C ASP A 65 -4.10 -2.97 -3.08
N SER A 66 -4.36 -2.07 -4.04
CA SER A 66 -5.66 -1.39 -4.12
C SER A 66 -6.83 -2.36 -4.36
N ILE A 67 -6.60 -3.42 -5.14
CA ILE A 67 -7.59 -4.47 -5.39
C ILE A 67 -7.78 -5.33 -4.14
N THR A 68 -6.71 -5.77 -3.49
CA THR A 68 -6.79 -6.59 -2.28
C THR A 68 -7.39 -5.83 -1.10
N PHE A 69 -7.15 -4.52 -0.98
CA PHE A 69 -7.81 -3.67 -0.01
C PHE A 69 -9.33 -3.67 -0.16
N PHE A 70 -9.83 -3.61 -1.41
CA PHE A 70 -11.25 -3.72 -1.70
C PHE A 70 -11.80 -5.11 -1.34
N ILE A 71 -11.08 -6.17 -1.71
CA ILE A 71 -11.44 -7.55 -1.39
C ILE A 71 -11.48 -7.78 0.12
N PHE A 72 -10.46 -7.32 0.85
CA PHE A 72 -10.38 -7.41 2.31
C PHE A 72 -11.54 -6.67 2.97
N SER A 73 -11.84 -5.44 2.52
CA SER A 73 -12.97 -4.65 3.01
C SER A 73 -14.30 -5.37 2.82
N PHE A 74 -14.48 -6.02 1.67
CA PHE A 74 -15.65 -6.85 1.39
C PHE A 74 -15.74 -8.06 2.32
N PHE A 75 -14.66 -8.83 2.47
CA PHE A 75 -14.62 -9.97 3.39
C PHE A 75 -14.83 -9.55 4.85
N LYS A 76 -14.27 -8.43 5.27
CA LYS A 76 -14.47 -7.87 6.60
C LYS A 76 -15.95 -7.57 6.85
N ALA A 77 -16.63 -6.91 5.90
CA ALA A 77 -18.06 -6.66 5.99
C ALA A 77 -18.90 -7.95 6.01
N LEU A 78 -18.53 -8.94 5.20
CA LEU A 78 -19.23 -10.23 5.12
C LEU A 78 -19.07 -11.07 6.41
N LEU A 79 -17.87 -11.09 6.99
CA LEU A 79 -17.54 -11.87 8.18
C LEU A 79 -17.91 -11.15 9.48
N TYR A 80 -18.13 -9.84 9.45
CA TYR A 80 -18.44 -9.02 10.63
C TYR A 80 -19.56 -9.61 11.52
N PRO A 81 -20.71 -10.06 10.98
CA PRO A 81 -21.78 -10.66 11.79
C PRO A 81 -21.37 -11.94 12.51
N LEU A 82 -20.49 -12.74 11.89
CA LEU A 82 -19.98 -13.99 12.47
C LEU A 82 -18.97 -13.71 13.58
N THR A 83 -18.18 -12.64 13.44
CA THR A 83 -17.16 -12.26 14.42
C THR A 83 -17.71 -11.56 15.66
N GLN A 84 -18.95 -11.05 15.65
CA GLN A 84 -19.54 -10.36 16.81
C GLN A 84 -19.66 -11.23 18.08
N ASN A 85 -19.82 -12.54 17.90
CA ASN A 85 -19.94 -13.49 19.02
C ASN A 85 -18.61 -14.14 19.39
N MET A 86 -17.50 -13.76 18.75
CA MET A 86 -16.18 -14.33 18.99
C MET A 86 -15.40 -13.51 20.02
N PRO A 87 -14.53 -14.14 20.82
CA PRO A 87 -13.51 -13.43 21.59
C PRO A 87 -12.67 -12.51 20.71
N ASN A 88 -12.39 -11.28 21.18
CA ASN A 88 -11.74 -10.24 20.36
C ASN A 88 -10.40 -10.71 19.75
N TRP A 89 -9.55 -11.39 20.53
CA TRP A 89 -8.28 -11.94 20.05
C TRP A 89 -8.43 -12.92 18.88
N ILE A 90 -9.51 -13.72 18.83
CA ILE A 90 -9.77 -14.65 17.72
C ILE A 90 -10.19 -13.87 16.48
N SER A 91 -11.04 -12.85 16.62
CA SER A 91 -11.44 -12.00 15.51
C SER A 91 -10.26 -11.23 14.92
N ILE A 92 -9.40 -10.66 15.76
CA ILE A 92 -8.19 -9.94 15.33
C ILE A 92 -7.25 -10.90 14.60
N THR A 93 -7.05 -12.11 15.14
CA THR A 93 -6.19 -13.13 14.52
C THR A 93 -6.73 -13.56 13.16
N LEU A 94 -8.05 -13.77 13.05
CA LEU A 94 -8.70 -14.16 11.79
C LEU A 94 -8.48 -13.09 10.71
N PHE A 95 -8.77 -11.81 11.02
CA PHE A 95 -8.60 -10.73 10.05
C PHE A 95 -7.13 -10.51 9.71
N SER A 96 -6.22 -10.63 10.68
CA SER A 96 -4.78 -10.54 10.44
C SER A 96 -4.28 -11.65 9.51
N PHE A 97 -4.79 -12.88 9.67
CA PHE A 97 -4.42 -13.99 8.80
C PHE A 97 -4.89 -13.77 7.36
N ILE A 98 -6.09 -13.23 7.17
CA ILE A 98 -6.63 -12.89 5.84
C ILE A 98 -5.80 -11.78 5.20
N GLU A 99 -5.50 -10.71 5.96
CA GLU A 99 -4.67 -9.57 5.54
C GLU A 99 -3.29 -10.05 5.07
N ILE A 100 -2.55 -10.78 5.91
CA ILE A 100 -1.23 -11.33 5.57
C ILE A 100 -1.28 -12.22 4.32
N THR A 101 -2.31 -13.05 4.18
CA THR A 101 -2.46 -13.94 3.02
C THR A 101 -2.69 -13.14 1.73
N LEU A 102 -3.51 -12.08 1.79
CA LEU A 102 -3.76 -11.20 0.64
C LEU A 102 -2.49 -10.41 0.27
N ASP A 103 -1.79 -9.86 1.25
CA ASP A 103 -0.54 -9.12 1.05
C ASP A 103 0.53 -10.00 0.41
N TRP A 104 0.67 -11.25 0.88
CA TRP A 104 1.56 -12.22 0.26
C TRP A 104 1.14 -12.54 -1.18
N PHE A 105 -0.16 -12.70 -1.45
CA PHE A 105 -0.64 -12.93 -2.80
C PHE A 105 -0.30 -11.76 -3.75
N VAL A 106 -0.35 -10.51 -3.27
CA VAL A 106 0.07 -9.32 -4.03
C VAL A 106 1.54 -9.41 -4.41
N ILE A 107 2.42 -9.66 -3.45
CA ILE A 107 3.87 -9.71 -3.70
C ILE A 107 4.22 -10.88 -4.61
N HIS A 108 3.66 -12.06 -4.34
CA HIS A 108 3.90 -13.26 -5.14
C HIS A 108 3.43 -13.10 -6.59
N THR A 109 2.24 -12.54 -6.80
CA THR A 109 1.75 -12.26 -8.15
C THR A 109 2.62 -11.22 -8.88
N ALA A 110 3.12 -10.22 -8.16
CA ALA A 110 3.99 -9.20 -8.75
C ALA A 110 5.37 -9.77 -9.13
N ASP A 111 5.93 -10.67 -8.32
CA ASP A 111 7.19 -11.38 -8.60
C ASP A 111 7.03 -12.26 -9.84
N ASP A 112 5.97 -13.07 -9.90
CA ASP A 112 5.66 -13.92 -11.06
C ASP A 112 5.46 -13.14 -12.37
N TRP A 113 4.89 -11.93 -12.29
CA TRP A 113 4.61 -11.11 -13.48
C TRP A 113 5.82 -10.31 -13.97
N ILE A 114 6.78 -10.03 -13.09
CA ILE A 114 7.96 -9.23 -13.40
C ILE A 114 9.18 -10.10 -13.13
N GLU A 115 9.47 -11.01 -14.07
CA GLU A 115 10.62 -11.93 -14.05
C GLU A 115 11.99 -11.26 -13.79
N SER A 116 12.06 -9.95 -14.03
CA SER A 116 13.24 -9.11 -13.78
C SER A 116 13.49 -8.74 -12.32
N VAL A 117 12.55 -9.08 -11.43
CA VAL A 117 12.70 -9.08 -9.97
C VAL A 117 12.65 -10.55 -9.56
N GLN A 118 13.65 -11.01 -8.81
CA GLN A 118 13.68 -12.39 -8.34
C GLN A 118 13.65 -12.39 -6.82
N MET A 119 12.50 -12.75 -6.25
CA MET A 119 12.37 -12.99 -4.82
C MET A 119 12.28 -14.49 -4.55
N SER A 120 12.84 -14.92 -3.41
CA SER A 120 12.51 -16.25 -2.90
C SER A 120 11.19 -16.17 -2.13
N ASN A 121 10.41 -17.25 -2.10
CA ASN A 121 9.16 -17.31 -1.32
C ASN A 121 9.38 -16.94 0.17
N ILE A 122 10.57 -17.23 0.72
CA ILE A 122 10.93 -16.83 2.08
C ILE A 122 11.12 -15.31 2.17
N ALA A 123 11.77 -14.69 1.19
CA ALA A 123 11.93 -13.25 1.13
C ALA A 123 10.57 -12.54 0.97
N GLU A 124 9.69 -13.03 0.10
CA GLU A 124 8.32 -12.52 -0.03
C GLU A 124 7.61 -12.52 1.33
N LEU A 125 7.59 -13.67 2.02
CA LEU A 125 6.91 -13.82 3.29
C LEU A 125 7.53 -12.95 4.39
N CYS A 126 8.87 -12.81 4.43
CA CYS A 126 9.54 -11.89 5.33
C CYS A 126 9.14 -10.43 5.08
N VAL A 127 9.04 -10.01 3.82
CA VAL A 127 8.62 -8.64 3.45
C VAL A 127 7.18 -8.39 3.89
N VAL A 128 6.27 -9.33 3.63
CA VAL A 128 4.87 -9.25 4.05
C VAL A 128 4.76 -9.10 5.57
N LEU A 129 5.43 -9.98 6.33
CA LEU A 129 5.38 -9.94 7.78
C LEU A 129 6.00 -8.65 8.34
N PHE A 130 7.08 -8.16 7.74
CA PHE A 130 7.70 -6.91 8.14
C PHE A 130 6.73 -5.73 7.96
N PHE A 131 6.08 -5.61 6.79
CA PHE A 131 5.10 -4.56 6.54
C PHE A 131 3.87 -4.69 7.42
N PHE A 132 3.36 -5.91 7.63
CA PHE A 132 2.23 -6.16 8.52
C PHE A 132 2.53 -5.70 9.95
N LEU A 133 3.69 -6.09 10.50
CA LEU A 133 4.11 -5.68 11.84
C LEU A 133 4.32 -4.17 11.93
N LEU A 134 4.93 -3.55 10.91
CA LEU A 134 5.12 -2.12 10.84
C LEU A 134 3.77 -1.38 10.79
N ASN A 135 2.81 -1.89 10.02
CA ASN A 135 1.46 -1.34 9.95
C ASN A 135 0.76 -1.42 11.32
N LYS A 136 0.84 -2.58 12.01
CA LYS A 136 0.28 -2.73 13.35
C LYS A 136 0.95 -1.83 14.38
N LEU A 137 2.28 -1.70 14.35
CA LEU A 137 3.02 -0.82 15.25
C LEU A 137 2.65 0.65 15.05
N LEU A 138 2.47 1.09 13.80
CA LEU A 138 2.06 2.46 13.47
C LEU A 138 0.56 2.71 13.72
N SER A 139 -0.25 1.65 13.75
CA SER A 139 -1.69 1.73 13.99
C SER A 139 -2.06 1.74 15.48
N ASP A 140 -1.10 1.56 16.39
CA ASP A 140 -1.29 1.41 17.85
C ASP A 140 -1.84 2.67 18.55
N GLU A 141 -2.26 3.71 17.80
CA GLU A 141 -2.88 4.91 18.36
C GLU A 141 -4.40 5.02 18.15
N LYS A 142 -5.08 4.09 17.48
CA LYS A 142 -6.56 4.14 17.36
C LYS A 142 -7.23 2.77 17.22
N GLU A 143 -7.42 2.07 18.33
CA GLU A 143 -8.60 1.21 18.52
C GLU A 143 -9.12 1.33 19.95
#